data_AF-A0A8S0FM34-F1
#
_entry.id   AF-A0A8S0FM34-F1
#
_cell.length_a   1.000
_cell.length_b   1.000
_cell.length_c   1.000
_cell.angle_alpha   90.00
_cell.angle_beta   90.00
_cell.angle_gamma   90.00
#
_symmetry.space_group_name_H-M   'P 1'
#
loop_
_entity.id
_entity.type
_entity.pdbx_description
1 polymer ?
#
loop_
_entity_poly.entity_id
_entity_poly.type
_entity_poly.pdbx_seq_one_letter_code
_entity_poly.pdbx_strand_id
1 'polypeptide(L)'
;MFTNGGNVLFKDNLDFGSGGIIFDEGHEYNINGQGFTFKGAGIDIGKESIVNWNALYSSDDVLHKIGPGTLNVQKKQGANIKIGEGNVILNEEGTFNNIYLASGNGKVILNK
;
A
#
# COMPACT_ATOMS: atom_id res chain seq x y z
N MET A 1 12.20 4.64 5.80
CA MET A 1 12.54 3.33 5.20
C MET A 1 12.46 2.29 6.31
N PHE A 2 11.75 1.19 6.06
CA PHE A 2 11.68 0.03 6.94
C PHE A 2 12.59 -1.07 6.41
N THR A 3 13.24 -1.79 7.31
CA THR A 3 14.12 -2.93 7.00
C THR A 3 13.85 -4.11 7.91
N ASN A 4 14.17 -5.33 7.46
CA ASN A 4 14.08 -6.58 8.23
C ASN A 4 12.66 -7.02 8.64
N GLY A 5 11.62 -6.54 7.95
CA GLY A 5 10.24 -6.97 8.20
C GLY A 5 9.65 -6.47 9.52
N GLY A 6 8.46 -6.99 9.85
CA GLY A 6 7.85 -6.82 11.17
C GLY A 6 6.50 -6.10 11.16
N ASN A 7 6.09 -5.62 12.34
CA ASN A 7 4.76 -5.03 12.55
C ASN A 7 4.87 -3.52 12.75
N VAL A 8 4.05 -2.78 12.01
CA VAL A 8 3.87 -1.33 12.18
C VAL A 8 2.46 -1.06 12.67
N LEU A 9 2.33 -0.31 13.75
CA LEU A 9 1.05 0.10 14.32
C LEU A 9 0.90 1.62 14.20
N PHE A 10 -0.16 2.08 13.53
CA PHE A 10 -0.54 3.48 13.56
C PHE A 10 -1.30 3.75 14.86
N LYS A 11 -0.88 4.80 15.57
CA LYS A 11 -1.54 5.26 16.80
C LYS A 11 -2.30 6.58 16.62
N ASP A 12 -2.22 7.14 15.42
CA ASP A 12 -2.93 8.34 14.97
C ASP A 12 -2.92 8.36 13.44
N ASN A 13 -3.64 9.32 12.84
CA ASN A 13 -3.53 9.65 11.42
C ASN A 13 -2.11 10.13 11.11
N LEU A 14 -1.52 9.61 10.05
CA LEU A 14 -0.17 9.93 9.60
C LEU A 14 -0.23 10.72 8.29
N ASP A 15 0.18 11.98 8.32
CA ASP A 15 0.43 12.77 7.12
C ASP A 15 1.93 13.05 6.99
N PHE A 16 2.56 12.43 5.99
CA PHE A 16 3.99 12.57 5.74
C PHE A 16 4.30 13.72 4.76
N GLY A 17 3.29 14.46 4.29
CA GLY A 17 3.45 15.48 3.27
C GLY A 17 4.13 14.92 2.03
N SER A 18 5.31 15.45 1.67
CA SER A 18 6.10 14.96 0.55
C SER A 18 6.88 13.66 0.83
N GLY A 19 6.83 13.14 2.06
CA GLY A 19 7.44 11.87 2.44
C GLY A 19 6.56 10.66 2.08
N GLY A 20 7.19 9.51 1.88
CA GLY A 20 6.51 8.23 1.62
C GLY A 20 7.07 7.11 2.48
N ILE A 21 6.52 5.91 2.32
CA ILE A 21 7.00 4.71 3.02
C ILE A 21 7.73 3.81 2.02
N ILE A 22 8.97 3.47 2.36
CA ILE A 22 9.83 2.57 1.58
C ILE A 22 10.08 1.33 2.42
N PHE A 23 9.87 0.15 1.83
CA PHE A 23 10.17 -1.16 2.41
C PHE A 23 11.32 -1.81 1.63
N ASP A 24 12.29 -2.41 2.32
CA ASP A 24 13.39 -3.14 1.69
C ASP A 24 12.93 -4.43 0.99
N GLU A 25 13.89 -5.23 0.53
CA GLU A 25 13.66 -6.47 -0.22
C GLU A 25 13.58 -7.70 0.69
N GLY A 26 12.85 -8.73 0.26
CA GLY A 26 12.86 -10.07 0.85
C GLY A 26 12.15 -10.21 2.21
N HIS A 27 11.33 -9.25 2.63
CA HIS A 27 10.71 -9.26 3.96
C HIS A 27 9.19 -9.08 3.93
N GLU A 28 8.55 -9.58 4.98
CA GLU A 28 7.12 -9.40 5.22
C GLU A 28 6.87 -8.32 6.27
N TYR A 29 5.93 -7.42 5.96
CA TYR A 29 5.52 -6.31 6.81
C TYR A 29 4.02 -6.35 7.06
N ASN A 30 3.61 -6.13 8.31
CA ASN A 30 2.21 -6.06 8.71
C ASN A 30 1.87 -4.66 9.21
N ILE A 31 1.10 -3.91 8.41
CA ILE A 31 0.71 -2.53 8.72
C ILE A 31 -0.70 -2.53 9.31
N ASN A 32 -0.83 -2.11 10.56
CA ASN A 32 -2.10 -2.07 11.27
C ASN A 32 -2.50 -0.63 11.57
N GLY A 33 -3.57 -0.16 10.90
CA GLY A 33 -3.98 1.25 10.99
C GLY A 33 -4.96 1.57 12.13
N GLN A 34 -5.60 0.59 12.76
CA GLN A 34 -6.65 0.81 13.78
C GLN A 34 -7.77 1.82 13.39
N GLY A 35 -8.01 2.02 12.09
CA GLY A 35 -8.96 3.02 11.58
C GLY A 35 -8.34 4.38 11.24
N PHE A 36 -7.08 4.60 11.63
CA PHE A 36 -6.30 5.76 11.20
C PHE A 36 -5.84 5.65 9.74
N THR A 37 -5.63 6.81 9.14
CA THR A 37 -5.22 6.97 7.74
C THR A 37 -3.74 7.26 7.60
N PHE A 38 -3.16 6.81 6.49
CA PHE A 38 -1.88 7.30 5.98
C PHE A 38 -2.11 8.22 4.76
N LYS A 39 -1.37 9.33 4.71
CA LYS A 39 -1.25 10.25 3.57
C LYS A 39 0.23 10.57 3.34
N GLY A 40 0.62 10.68 2.08
CA GLY A 40 1.99 10.97 1.69
C GLY A 40 2.28 10.60 0.24
N ALA A 41 3.54 10.71 -0.15
CA ALA A 41 4.02 10.51 -1.52
C ALA A 41 3.74 9.12 -2.11
N GLY A 42 3.48 8.13 -1.27
CA GLY A 42 3.13 6.78 -1.67
C GLY A 42 3.88 5.69 -0.91
N ILE A 43 3.84 4.49 -1.48
CA ILE A 43 4.46 3.29 -0.97
C ILE A 43 5.37 2.69 -2.05
N ASP A 44 6.62 2.43 -1.68
CA ASP A 44 7.61 1.72 -2.48
C ASP A 44 7.98 0.41 -1.78
N ILE A 45 7.82 -0.71 -2.47
CA ILE A 45 8.05 -2.05 -1.90
C ILE A 45 9.14 -2.75 -2.69
N GLY A 46 10.24 -3.04 -2.00
CA GLY A 46 11.38 -3.78 -2.53
C GLY A 46 10.99 -5.17 -3.06
N LYS A 47 11.86 -5.72 -3.90
CA LYS A 47 11.67 -7.02 -4.53
C LYS A 47 11.43 -8.10 -3.50
N GLU A 48 10.55 -9.05 -3.81
CA GLU A 48 10.20 -10.20 -2.94
C GLU A 48 9.57 -9.83 -1.58
N SER A 49 9.44 -8.54 -1.26
CA SER A 49 8.74 -8.10 -0.05
C SER A 49 7.23 -8.09 -0.23
N ILE A 50 6.55 -8.33 0.87
CA ILE A 50 5.09 -8.31 0.98
C ILE A 50 4.70 -7.37 2.11
N VAL A 51 3.85 -6.39 1.80
CA VAL A 51 3.26 -5.50 2.79
C VAL A 51 1.79 -5.84 2.92
N ASN A 52 1.42 -6.49 4.02
CA ASN A 52 0.04 -6.72 4.42
C ASN A 52 -0.54 -5.41 4.96
N TRP A 53 -1.35 -4.76 4.13
CA TRP A 53 -1.91 -3.45 4.40
C TRP A 53 -3.29 -3.57 5.06
N ASN A 54 -3.30 -3.52 6.40
CA ASN A 54 -4.48 -3.49 7.25
C ASN A 54 -4.73 -2.07 7.81
N ALA A 55 -4.42 -1.03 7.01
CA ALA A 55 -4.66 0.38 7.32
C ALA A 55 -5.55 1.03 6.24
N LEU A 56 -5.89 2.31 6.44
CA LEU A 56 -6.58 3.13 5.44
C LEU A 56 -5.60 4.11 4.80
N TYR A 57 -5.78 4.38 3.52
CA TYR A 57 -5.20 5.57 2.88
C TYR A 57 -6.19 6.73 2.95
N SER A 58 -5.70 7.96 2.99
CA SER A 58 -6.57 9.15 3.04
C SER A 58 -7.45 9.25 1.80
N SER A 59 -8.76 9.50 1.99
CA SER A 59 -9.74 9.52 0.90
C SER A 59 -9.68 10.80 0.05
N ASP A 60 -9.01 11.84 0.54
CA ASP A 60 -8.79 13.10 -0.17
C ASP A 60 -7.52 13.10 -1.04
N ASP A 61 -6.86 11.96 -1.17
CA ASP A 61 -5.61 11.78 -1.91
C ASP A 61 -5.64 10.48 -2.75
N VAL A 62 -4.61 10.25 -3.55
CA VAL A 62 -4.46 9.04 -4.39
C VAL A 62 -3.22 8.26 -3.98
N LEU A 63 -3.42 7.01 -3.52
CA LEU A 63 -2.31 6.15 -3.13
C LEU A 63 -1.44 5.84 -4.34
N HIS A 64 -0.15 6.14 -4.27
CA HIS A 64 0.82 5.73 -5.28
C HIS A 64 1.56 4.47 -4.81
N LYS A 65 1.55 3.42 -5.63
CA LYS A 65 2.30 2.17 -5.40
C LYS A 65 3.33 1.95 -6.51
N ILE A 66 4.59 1.86 -6.12
CA ILE A 66 5.73 1.50 -6.98
C ILE A 66 6.61 0.42 -6.31
N GLY A 67 7.69 0.02 -6.95
CA GLY A 67 8.58 -1.03 -6.50
C GLY A 67 8.06 -2.43 -6.86
N PRO A 68 8.97 -3.39 -7.14
CA PRO A 68 8.61 -4.71 -7.66
C PRO A 68 7.91 -5.63 -6.65
N GLY A 69 7.89 -5.27 -5.37
CA GLY A 69 7.22 -6.02 -4.31
C GLY A 69 5.69 -5.94 -4.34
N THR A 70 5.08 -6.58 -3.34
CA THR A 70 3.63 -6.82 -3.26
C THR A 70 2.97 -5.99 -2.18
N LEU A 71 1.92 -5.25 -2.54
CA LEU A 71 0.99 -4.64 -1.60
C LEU A 71 -0.25 -5.53 -1.46
N ASN A 72 -0.47 -6.13 -0.29
CA ASN A 72 -1.57 -7.04 0.00
C ASN A 72 -2.66 -6.33 0.82
N VAL A 73 -3.68 -5.78 0.15
CA VAL A 73 -4.66 -4.87 0.76
C VAL A 73 -5.81 -5.66 1.39
N GLN A 74 -5.98 -5.53 2.70
CA GLN A 74 -6.89 -6.39 3.49
C GLN A 74 -8.32 -5.85 3.60
N LYS A 75 -8.57 -4.57 3.27
CA LYS A 75 -9.86 -3.91 3.49
C LYS A 75 -10.13 -2.81 2.47
N LYS A 76 -11.42 -2.46 2.31
CA LYS A 76 -11.87 -1.30 1.54
C LYS A 76 -11.19 -0.01 2.03
N GLN A 77 -10.66 0.75 1.08
CA GLN A 77 -9.87 1.96 1.36
C GLN A 77 -10.68 3.25 1.28
N GLY A 78 -11.77 3.28 0.50
CA GLY A 78 -12.51 4.52 0.25
C GLY A 78 -11.70 5.59 -0.50
N ALA A 79 -10.57 5.19 -1.10
CA ALA A 79 -9.64 6.05 -1.82
C ALA A 79 -9.36 5.48 -3.23
N ASN A 80 -8.60 6.21 -4.03
CA ASN A 80 -8.12 5.77 -5.34
C ASN A 80 -6.67 5.26 -5.24
N ILE A 81 -6.23 4.44 -6.19
CA ILE A 81 -4.84 3.99 -6.30
C ILE A 81 -4.29 4.18 -7.72
N LYS A 82 -3.02 4.58 -7.80
CA LYS A 82 -2.18 4.53 -9.01
C LYS A 82 -1.05 3.52 -8.81
N ILE A 83 -0.92 2.59 -9.75
CA ILE A 83 0.03 1.48 -9.67
C ILE A 83 1.02 1.60 -10.83
N GLY A 84 2.29 1.80 -10.49
CA GLY A 84 3.38 1.90 -11.46
C GLY A 84 4.22 0.64 -11.59
N GLU A 85 4.29 -0.20 -10.56
CA GLU A 85 5.13 -1.41 -10.56
C GLU A 85 4.70 -2.40 -9.46
N GLY A 86 5.01 -3.68 -9.69
CA GLY A 86 4.84 -4.75 -8.72
C GLY A 86 3.40 -5.25 -8.64
N ASN A 87 3.09 -5.96 -7.55
CA ASN A 87 1.78 -6.57 -7.39
C ASN A 87 0.92 -5.79 -6.39
N VAL A 88 -0.36 -5.67 -6.68
CA VAL A 88 -1.38 -5.24 -5.71
C VAL A 88 -2.45 -6.32 -5.63
N ILE A 89 -2.60 -6.92 -4.45
CA ILE A 89 -3.63 -7.93 -4.17
C ILE A 89 -4.82 -7.24 -3.49
N LEU A 90 -6.00 -7.42 -4.05
CA LEU A 90 -7.26 -6.89 -3.55
C LEU A 90 -8.06 -8.03 -2.90
N ASN A 91 -8.26 -7.98 -1.58
CA ASN A 91 -8.96 -9.03 -0.84
C ASN A 91 -10.44 -8.73 -0.58
N GLU A 92 -10.98 -7.62 -1.09
CA GLU A 92 -12.37 -7.23 -0.91
C GLU A 92 -12.94 -6.62 -2.21
N GLU A 93 -14.21 -6.88 -2.51
CA GLU A 93 -14.91 -6.20 -3.60
C GLU A 93 -14.91 -4.68 -3.36
N GLY A 94 -14.57 -3.87 -4.36
CA GLY A 94 -14.48 -2.42 -4.19
C GLY A 94 -13.39 -1.98 -3.22
N THR A 95 -12.25 -2.71 -3.17
CA THR A 95 -11.10 -2.35 -2.32
C THR A 95 -10.67 -0.88 -2.53
N PHE A 96 -10.63 -0.40 -3.77
CA PHE A 96 -10.43 1.01 -4.12
C PHE A 96 -11.61 1.52 -4.95
N ASN A 97 -11.89 2.82 -4.88
CA ASN A 97 -12.94 3.45 -5.68
C ASN A 97 -12.59 3.42 -7.18
N ASN A 98 -11.33 3.74 -7.50
CA ASN A 98 -10.78 3.65 -8.85
C ASN A 98 -9.34 3.12 -8.79
N ILE A 99 -8.96 2.39 -9.83
CA ILE A 99 -7.61 1.84 -10.01
C ILE A 99 -7.06 2.34 -11.34
N TYR A 100 -5.93 3.03 -11.29
CA TYR A 100 -5.17 3.42 -12.47
C TYR A 100 -3.89 2.59 -12.56
N LEU A 101 -3.80 1.74 -13.59
CA LEU A 101 -2.64 0.92 -13.86
C LEU A 101 -1.83 1.54 -15.00
N ALA A 102 -0.54 1.77 -14.78
CA ALA A 102 0.36 2.38 -15.76
C ALA A 102 1.65 1.59 -15.94
N SER A 103 2.50 2.07 -16.85
CA SER A 103 3.85 1.56 -17.21
C SER A 103 3.93 0.18 -17.87
N GLY A 104 2.97 -0.72 -17.60
CA GLY A 104 3.03 -2.12 -18.01
C GLY A 104 3.76 -3.05 -17.02
N ASN A 105 4.36 -2.49 -15.96
CA ASN A 105 5.13 -3.25 -14.97
C ASN A 105 4.34 -3.61 -13.69
N GLY A 106 3.10 -3.12 -13.57
CA GLY A 106 2.21 -3.41 -12.45
C GLY A 106 1.24 -4.56 -12.76
N LYS A 107 0.81 -5.28 -11.72
CA LYS A 107 -0.26 -6.29 -11.78
C LYS A 107 -1.25 -6.07 -10.65
N VAL A 108 -2.54 -6.22 -10.96
CA VAL A 108 -3.63 -6.24 -9.98
C VAL A 108 -4.19 -7.65 -9.91
N ILE A 109 -4.30 -8.19 -8.70
CA ILE A 109 -4.76 -9.55 -8.45
C ILE A 109 -6.03 -9.45 -7.61
N LEU A 110 -7.13 -10.00 -8.11
CA LEU A 110 -8.39 -10.12 -7.39
C LEU A 110 -8.36 -11.45 -6.61
N ASN A 111 -8.45 -11.39 -5.28
CA ASN A 111 -8.33 -12.55 -4.40
C ASN A 111 -9.64 -12.94 -3.70
N LYS A 112 -10.74 -12.23 -3.99
CA LYS A 112 -12.11 -12.55 -3.59
C LYS A 112 -13.10 -11.99 -4.60
#